data_AF-E7BSA6-F1
#
_entry.id   AF-E7BSA6-F1
#
_cell.length_a   1.000
_cell.length_b   1.000
_cell.length_c   1.000
_cell.angle_alpha   90.00
_cell.angle_beta   90.00
_cell.angle_gamma   90.00
#
_symmetry.space_group_name_H-M   'P 1'
#
loop_
_entity.id
_entity.type
_entity.pdbx_description
1 polymer ?
#
loop_
_entity_poly.entity_id
_entity_poly.type
_entity_poly.pdbx_seq_one_letter_code
_entity_poly.pdbx_strand_id
1 'polypeptide(L)'
;TCQCLGNFMGYNCGNCKFGFGGANCTERRLLVRRNIFDLSVSEKDKFLAYLTLAKHTISPDYVIPTGTYGQMNNGSTPMFRDINIYDLFVWMHYYVSRDTFLGGSEVWKDIDFAHEAPGFLPWHRLFLLLWEQDIQNLTGDENFTIPYWDWRDAENCGVCTDEYLGGSNPEDPNLLSPASFFSSWQV
;
A
#
# COMPACT_ATOMS: atom_id res chain seq x y z
N THR A 1 2.10 21.83 -8.06
CA THR A 1 2.85 20.68 -7.52
C THR A 1 4.35 20.97 -7.61
N CYS A 2 5.16 20.37 -6.75
CA CYS A 2 6.61 20.54 -6.76
C CYS A 2 7.25 19.91 -8.01
N GLN A 3 8.34 20.51 -8.47
CA GLN A 3 9.16 20.02 -9.59
C GLN A 3 10.57 19.82 -9.05
N CYS A 4 10.97 18.56 -8.88
CA CYS A 4 12.24 18.22 -8.25
C CYS A 4 13.38 18.17 -9.26
N LEU A 5 14.56 18.66 -8.86
CA LEU A 5 15.75 18.68 -9.71
C LEU A 5 16.48 17.33 -9.67
N GLY A 6 17.16 16.96 -10.75
CA GLY A 6 18.01 15.77 -10.79
C GLY A 6 17.28 14.48 -10.42
N ASN A 7 17.80 13.76 -9.42
CA ASN A 7 17.26 12.49 -8.92
C ASN A 7 16.42 12.63 -7.65
N PHE A 8 16.07 13.86 -7.24
CA PHE A 8 15.15 14.07 -6.14
C PHE A 8 13.69 13.84 -6.58
N MET A 9 12.83 13.43 -5.66
CA MET A 9 11.38 13.21 -5.81
C MET A 9 10.65 13.41 -4.48
N GLY A 10 9.34 13.09 -4.47
CA GLY A 10 8.48 13.23 -3.30
C GLY A 10 7.72 14.55 -3.30
N TYR A 11 6.73 14.66 -2.43
CA TYR A 11 5.82 15.81 -2.39
C TYR A 11 6.56 17.13 -2.06
N ASN A 12 7.69 17.05 -1.36
CA ASN A 12 8.56 18.16 -0.96
C ASN A 12 9.98 18.10 -1.56
N CYS A 13 10.22 17.21 -2.53
CA CYS A 13 11.55 16.94 -3.09
C CYS A 13 12.61 16.40 -2.10
N GLY A 14 12.19 15.86 -0.95
CA GLY A 14 13.08 15.29 0.07
C GLY A 14 13.50 13.83 -0.15
N ASN A 15 12.84 13.11 -1.07
CA ASN A 15 13.12 11.69 -1.33
C ASN A 15 13.97 11.52 -2.61
N CYS A 16 14.54 10.33 -2.81
CA CYS A 16 15.23 9.98 -4.04
C CYS A 16 14.34 9.18 -4.99
N LYS A 17 14.51 9.39 -6.31
CA LYS A 17 13.86 8.60 -7.36
C LYS A 17 14.11 7.11 -7.14
N PHE A 18 13.13 6.26 -7.48
CA PHE A 18 13.28 4.80 -7.38
C PHE A 18 14.57 4.32 -8.05
N GLY A 19 15.35 3.50 -7.33
CA GLY A 19 16.67 3.05 -7.77
C GLY A 19 17.82 4.00 -7.40
N PHE A 20 17.57 5.07 -6.66
CA PHE A 20 18.58 5.98 -6.12
C PHE A 20 18.47 6.11 -4.60
N GLY A 21 19.59 6.40 -3.95
CA GLY A 21 19.67 6.68 -2.51
C GLY A 21 20.84 7.60 -2.15
N GLY A 22 21.13 7.66 -0.85
CA GLY A 22 22.11 8.58 -0.27
C GLY A 22 21.56 10.00 -0.14
N ALA A 23 22.19 10.82 0.72
CA ALA A 23 21.74 12.18 1.03
C ALA A 23 21.58 13.11 -0.19
N ASN A 24 22.28 12.81 -1.28
CA ASN A 24 22.27 13.58 -2.53
C ASN A 24 21.59 12.85 -3.70
N CYS A 25 20.96 11.69 -3.49
CA CYS A 25 20.31 10.89 -4.54
C CYS A 25 21.23 10.50 -5.72
N THR A 26 22.50 10.24 -5.42
CA THR A 26 23.52 9.89 -6.43
C THR A 26 23.91 8.41 -6.40
N GLU A 27 23.60 7.71 -5.31
CA GLU A 27 23.95 6.30 -5.14
C GLU A 27 22.92 5.44 -5.86
N ARG A 28 23.35 4.57 -6.77
CA ARG A 28 22.44 3.62 -7.42
C ARG A 28 22.12 2.48 -6.46
N ARG A 29 20.84 2.10 -6.42
CA ARG A 29 20.34 0.99 -5.62
C ARG A 29 19.59 0.00 -6.49
N LEU A 30 19.88 -1.27 -6.27
CA LEU A 30 19.13 -2.38 -6.82
C LEU A 30 18.59 -3.20 -5.65
N LEU A 31 17.27 -3.23 -5.54
CA LEU A 31 16.56 -4.06 -4.58
C LEU A 31 15.92 -5.23 -5.32
N VAL A 32 15.93 -6.41 -4.68
CA VAL A 32 15.42 -7.65 -5.27
C VAL A 32 14.24 -8.15 -4.46
N ARG A 33 13.05 -8.09 -5.06
CA ARG A 33 11.85 -8.75 -4.52
C ARG A 33 11.98 -10.25 -4.74
N ARG A 34 11.85 -11.05 -3.67
CA ARG A 34 12.02 -12.51 -3.67
C ARG A 34 10.68 -13.20 -3.44
N ASN A 35 10.60 -14.49 -3.79
CA ASN A 35 9.44 -15.29 -3.44
C ASN A 35 9.36 -15.37 -1.91
N ILE A 36 8.15 -15.23 -1.35
CA ILE A 36 7.93 -15.27 0.10
C ILE A 36 8.39 -16.60 0.72
N PHE A 37 8.34 -17.70 -0.03
CA PHE A 37 8.82 -19.01 0.42
C PHE A 37 10.35 -19.17 0.39
N ASP A 38 11.06 -18.30 -0.31
CA ASP A 38 12.53 -18.30 -0.35
C ASP A 38 13.14 -17.45 0.79
N LEU A 39 12.31 -16.72 1.53
CA LEU A 39 12.76 -15.89 2.64
C LEU A 39 13.22 -16.77 3.81
N SER A 40 14.29 -16.35 4.49
CA SER A 40 14.60 -16.88 5.81
C SER A 40 13.51 -16.51 6.82
N VAL A 41 13.45 -17.25 7.93
CA VAL A 41 12.48 -16.98 9.01
C VAL A 41 12.55 -15.53 9.48
N SER A 42 13.75 -14.98 9.66
CA SER A 42 13.92 -13.58 10.09
C SER A 42 13.50 -12.55 9.03
N GLU A 43 13.73 -12.84 7.73
CA GLU A 43 13.24 -11.98 6.65
C GLU A 43 11.71 -11.96 6.58
N LYS A 44 11.08 -13.14 6.70
CA LYS A 44 9.63 -13.29 6.76
C LYS A 44 9.05 -12.56 7.97
N ASP A 45 9.56 -12.83 9.17
CA ASP A 45 9.07 -12.21 10.41
C ASP A 45 9.23 -10.68 10.37
N LYS A 46 10.33 -10.18 9.79
CA LYS A 46 10.52 -8.74 9.55
C LYS A 46 9.45 -8.17 8.62
N PHE A 47 9.17 -8.83 7.51
CA PHE A 47 8.12 -8.40 6.58
C PHE A 47 6.76 -8.30 7.27
N LEU A 48 6.36 -9.34 8.00
CA LEU A 48 5.09 -9.39 8.72
C LEU A 48 4.99 -8.33 9.83
N ALA A 49 6.09 -8.12 10.57
CA ALA A 49 6.18 -7.07 11.58
C ALA A 49 6.06 -5.67 10.96
N TYR A 50 6.68 -5.42 9.81
CA TYR A 50 6.61 -4.12 9.12
C TYR A 50 5.22 -3.84 8.55
N LEU A 51 4.51 -4.85 8.04
CA LEU A 51 3.11 -4.70 7.66
C LEU A 51 2.23 -4.29 8.84
N THR A 52 2.42 -4.95 9.99
CA THR A 52 1.70 -4.65 11.22
C THR A 52 2.02 -3.24 11.73
N LEU A 53 3.30 -2.84 11.69
CA LEU A 53 3.71 -1.49 12.06
C LEU A 53 3.06 -0.44 11.15
N ALA A 54 3.02 -0.66 9.84
CA ALA A 54 2.37 0.22 8.87
C ALA A 54 0.86 0.33 9.10
N LYS A 55 0.18 -0.76 9.51
CA LYS A 55 -1.25 -0.76 9.86
C LYS A 55 -1.55 0.04 11.12
N HIS A 56 -0.59 0.18 12.04
CA HIS A 56 -0.79 0.88 13.31
C HIS A 56 -0.11 2.24 13.40
N THR A 57 0.58 2.69 12.34
CA THR A 57 1.25 4.00 12.31
C THR A 57 0.52 4.96 11.40
N ILE A 58 0.06 6.09 11.96
CA ILE A 58 -0.54 7.20 11.20
C ILE A 58 0.48 7.74 10.19
N SER A 59 0.05 7.94 8.94
CA SER A 59 0.87 8.55 7.89
C SER A 59 1.23 9.98 8.31
N PRO A 60 2.53 10.35 8.37
CA PRO A 60 2.95 11.71 8.71
C PRO A 60 2.75 12.68 7.55
N ASP A 61 2.67 12.17 6.32
CA ASP A 61 2.73 12.97 5.09
C ASP A 61 1.38 13.07 4.37
N TYR A 62 0.47 12.11 4.58
CA TYR A 62 -0.78 12.00 3.83
C TYR A 62 -2.00 11.90 4.75
N VAL A 63 -3.05 12.58 4.32
CA VAL A 63 -4.41 12.49 4.88
C VAL A 63 -5.39 12.19 3.75
N ILE A 64 -6.53 11.58 4.08
CA ILE A 64 -7.53 11.23 3.08
C ILE A 64 -8.71 12.20 3.10
N PRO A 65 -9.26 12.59 1.93
CA PRO A 65 -10.48 13.38 1.87
C PRO A 65 -11.69 12.53 2.33
N THR A 66 -12.54 13.13 3.16
CA THR A 66 -13.79 12.53 3.65
C THR A 66 -15.04 13.15 3.02
N GLY A 67 -14.86 14.13 2.14
CA GLY A 67 -15.92 14.80 1.38
C GLY A 67 -15.53 15.02 -0.08
N THR A 68 -16.52 15.35 -0.90
CA THR A 68 -16.32 15.79 -2.29
C THR A 68 -15.80 17.23 -2.35
N TYR A 69 -15.21 17.63 -3.48
CA TYR A 69 -14.73 19.00 -3.69
C TYR A 69 -15.84 20.06 -3.48
N GLY A 70 -17.07 19.74 -3.88
CA GLY A 70 -18.23 20.60 -3.64
C GLY A 70 -18.59 20.73 -2.15
N GLN A 71 -18.55 19.62 -1.40
CA GLN A 71 -18.77 19.65 0.06
C GLN A 71 -17.67 20.43 0.80
N MET A 72 -16.45 20.44 0.26
CA MET A 72 -15.34 21.24 0.82
C MET A 72 -15.40 22.72 0.46
N ASN A 73 -16.52 23.23 -0.09
CA ASN A 73 -16.68 24.61 -0.53
C ASN A 73 -15.51 25.08 -1.41
N ASN A 74 -15.22 24.31 -2.46
CA ASN A 74 -14.10 24.54 -3.39
C ASN A 74 -12.73 24.63 -2.70
N GLY A 75 -12.56 23.97 -1.56
CA GLY A 75 -11.33 23.93 -0.77
C GLY A 75 -11.30 24.89 0.41
N SER A 76 -12.28 25.76 0.58
CA SER A 76 -12.35 26.69 1.72
C SER A 76 -12.74 26.01 3.03
N THR A 77 -13.29 24.79 2.97
CA THR A 77 -13.72 24.01 4.14
C THR A 77 -13.13 22.61 4.03
N PRO A 78 -11.85 22.42 4.38
CA PRO A 78 -11.15 21.15 4.17
C PRO A 78 -11.78 20.04 5.02
N MET A 79 -12.07 18.90 4.40
CA MET A 79 -12.60 17.70 5.06
C MET A 79 -11.62 16.55 4.86
N PHE A 80 -10.69 16.41 5.78
CA PHE A 80 -9.66 15.36 5.76
C PHE A 80 -9.63 14.60 7.07
N ARG A 81 -9.11 13.37 7.02
CA ARG A 81 -8.89 12.54 8.20
C ARG A 81 -7.52 11.88 8.11
N ASP A 82 -6.88 11.77 9.27
CA ASP A 82 -5.68 10.94 9.44
C ASP A 82 -5.98 9.49 9.06
N ILE A 83 -4.94 8.81 8.58
CA ILE A 83 -5.02 7.40 8.19
C ILE A 83 -3.69 6.73 8.48
N ASN A 84 -3.69 5.43 8.81
CA ASN A 84 -2.44 4.70 8.91
C ASN A 84 -1.85 4.40 7.53
N ILE A 85 -0.55 4.10 7.49
CA ILE A 85 0.18 3.88 6.25
C ILE A 85 -0.44 2.73 5.45
N TYR A 86 -0.80 1.61 6.07
CA TYR A 86 -1.42 0.49 5.33
C TYR A 86 -2.77 0.91 4.71
N ASP A 87 -3.64 1.55 5.49
CA ASP A 87 -4.97 1.95 5.05
C ASP A 87 -4.95 3.11 4.07
N LEU A 88 -3.88 3.92 4.02
CA LEU A 88 -3.67 4.90 2.96
C LEU A 88 -3.65 4.20 1.60
N PHE A 89 -2.93 3.09 1.49
CA PHE A 89 -2.87 2.30 0.25
C PHE A 89 -4.19 1.58 -0.04
N VAL A 90 -4.87 1.05 0.98
CA VAL A 90 -6.24 0.53 0.82
C VAL A 90 -7.18 1.61 0.29
N TRP A 91 -7.14 2.81 0.89
CA TRP A 91 -8.00 3.93 0.51
C TRP A 91 -7.69 4.43 -0.91
N MET A 92 -6.42 4.50 -1.32
CA MET A 92 -6.05 4.89 -2.68
C MET A 92 -6.59 3.91 -3.73
N HIS A 93 -6.53 2.60 -3.45
CA HIS A 93 -7.08 1.57 -4.34
C HIS A 93 -8.61 1.59 -4.38
N TYR A 94 -9.27 1.81 -3.23
CA TYR A 94 -10.70 2.07 -3.19
C TYR A 94 -11.06 3.31 -4.02
N TYR A 95 -10.34 4.41 -3.83
CA TYR A 95 -10.68 5.70 -4.43
C TYR A 95 -10.55 5.69 -5.95
N VAL A 96 -9.61 4.92 -6.50
CA VAL A 96 -9.39 4.81 -7.96
C VAL A 96 -10.42 3.90 -8.65
N SER A 97 -11.06 3.00 -7.90
CA SER A 97 -11.99 1.99 -8.43
C SER A 97 -13.44 2.21 -8.00
N ARG A 98 -13.73 3.28 -7.24
CA ARG A 98 -15.08 3.56 -6.74
C ARG A 98 -16.00 4.11 -7.83
N ASP A 99 -17.30 3.91 -7.65
CA ASP A 99 -18.33 4.51 -8.48
C ASP A 99 -18.21 6.06 -8.55
N THR A 100 -18.47 6.62 -9.73
CA THR A 100 -18.53 8.07 -9.93
C THR A 100 -19.86 8.62 -9.44
N PHE A 101 -19.83 9.55 -8.49
CA PHE A 101 -21.03 10.22 -8.00
C PHE A 101 -21.54 11.25 -9.03
N LEU A 102 -22.81 11.12 -9.44
CA LEU A 102 -23.43 12.02 -10.40
C LEU A 102 -24.28 13.13 -9.74
N GLY A 103 -24.57 12.99 -8.44
CA GLY A 103 -25.44 13.90 -7.68
C GLY A 103 -26.61 13.15 -7.04
N GLY A 104 -27.12 13.66 -5.90
CA GLY A 104 -28.22 13.00 -5.17
C GLY A 104 -27.83 11.60 -4.67
N SER A 105 -28.53 10.58 -5.16
CA SER A 105 -28.20 9.16 -4.90
C SER A 105 -27.75 8.41 -6.17
N GLU A 106 -27.50 9.13 -7.26
CA GLU A 106 -27.11 8.53 -8.54
C GLU A 106 -25.59 8.34 -8.64
N VAL A 107 -25.21 7.19 -9.19
CA VAL A 107 -23.83 6.78 -9.38
C VAL A 107 -23.64 6.14 -10.76
N TRP A 108 -22.46 6.34 -11.34
CA TRP A 108 -21.99 5.62 -12.52
C TRP A 108 -20.94 4.58 -12.09
N LYS A 109 -21.22 3.31 -12.36
CA LYS A 109 -20.43 2.15 -11.94
C LYS A 109 -19.44 1.62 -12.98
N ASP A 110 -19.64 1.90 -14.26
CA ASP A 110 -18.81 1.38 -15.36
C ASP A 110 -17.57 2.26 -15.60
N ILE A 111 -16.86 2.61 -14.53
CA ILE A 111 -15.61 3.38 -14.61
C ILE A 111 -14.61 2.89 -13.56
N ASP A 112 -13.42 2.53 -14.02
CA ASP A 112 -12.30 2.14 -13.18
C ASP A 112 -11.00 2.74 -13.74
N PHE A 113 -10.23 3.42 -12.89
CA PHE A 113 -9.01 4.12 -13.29
C PHE A 113 -7.73 3.27 -13.10
N ALA A 114 -7.84 2.11 -12.46
CA ALA A 114 -6.72 1.20 -12.17
C ALA A 114 -6.92 -0.22 -12.70
N HIS A 115 -8.10 -0.58 -13.21
CA HIS A 115 -8.40 -1.90 -13.78
C HIS A 115 -9.03 -1.77 -15.17
N GLU A 116 -9.21 -2.91 -15.84
CA GLU A 116 -9.93 -3.05 -17.13
C GLU A 116 -9.42 -2.16 -18.28
N ALA A 117 -8.23 -1.60 -18.12
CA ALA A 117 -7.63 -0.66 -19.05
C ALA A 117 -6.10 -0.78 -19.06
N PRO A 118 -5.40 -0.18 -20.05
CA PRO A 118 -3.94 -0.19 -20.13
C PRO A 118 -3.21 0.39 -18.90
N GLY A 119 -3.94 1.15 -18.07
CA GLY A 119 -3.45 1.68 -16.79
C GLY A 119 -3.18 0.61 -15.73
N PHE A 120 -3.71 -0.62 -15.88
CA PHE A 120 -3.66 -1.66 -14.84
C PHE A 120 -2.26 -1.95 -14.31
N LEU A 121 -1.35 -2.38 -15.18
CA LEU A 121 0.02 -2.72 -14.80
C LEU A 121 0.84 -1.50 -14.30
N PRO A 122 0.86 -0.34 -14.98
CA PRO A 122 1.64 0.80 -14.51
C PRO A 122 1.10 1.39 -13.20
N TRP A 123 -0.23 1.42 -12.99
CA TRP A 123 -0.83 1.92 -11.76
C TRP A 123 -0.42 1.05 -10.57
N HIS A 124 -0.62 -0.27 -10.65
CA HIS A 124 -0.25 -1.20 -9.58
C HIS A 124 1.27 -1.27 -9.34
N ARG A 125 2.08 -1.08 -10.40
CA ARG A 125 3.54 -0.97 -10.24
C ARG A 125 3.92 0.23 -9.39
N LEU A 126 3.38 1.41 -9.67
CA LEU A 126 3.68 2.61 -8.89
C LEU A 126 3.13 2.51 -7.47
N PHE A 127 1.93 1.94 -7.31
CA PHE A 127 1.32 1.63 -6.01
C PHE A 127 2.28 0.83 -5.13
N LEU A 128 2.82 -0.29 -5.63
CA LEU A 128 3.75 -1.13 -4.87
C LEU A 128 5.11 -0.46 -4.63
N LEU A 129 5.57 0.43 -5.52
CA LEU A 129 6.82 1.18 -5.33
C LEU A 129 6.67 2.22 -4.21
N LEU A 130 5.56 2.94 -4.18
CA LEU A 130 5.25 3.90 -3.13
C LEU A 130 5.03 3.21 -1.79
N TRP A 131 4.31 2.08 -1.77
CA TRP A 131 4.07 1.33 -0.53
C TRP A 131 5.36 0.78 0.09
N GLU A 132 6.24 0.23 -0.75
CA GLU A 132 7.57 -0.21 -0.33
C GLU A 132 8.40 0.95 0.24
N GLN A 133 8.39 2.11 -0.43
CA GLN A 133 9.10 3.32 0.02
C GLN A 133 8.55 3.86 1.35
N ASP A 134 7.24 3.88 1.55
CA ASP A 134 6.64 4.35 2.82
C ASP A 134 7.02 3.43 3.98
N ILE A 135 7.08 2.10 3.77
CA ILE A 135 7.54 1.16 4.79
C ILE A 135 9.05 1.33 5.05
N GLN A 136 9.86 1.53 4.01
CA GLN A 136 11.29 1.84 4.17
C GLN A 136 11.50 3.11 5.01
N ASN A 137 10.73 4.17 4.74
CA ASN A 137 10.78 5.42 5.48
C ASN A 137 10.33 5.24 6.94
N LEU A 138 9.23 4.51 7.16
CA LEU A 138 8.69 4.21 8.48
C LEU A 138 9.70 3.46 9.37
N THR A 139 10.43 2.52 8.78
CA THR A 139 11.29 1.59 9.51
C THR A 139 12.75 1.99 9.54
N GLY A 140 13.18 2.87 8.63
CA GLY A 140 14.58 3.16 8.34
C GLY A 140 15.31 2.02 7.63
N ASP A 141 14.65 0.91 7.31
CA ASP A 141 15.24 -0.20 6.56
C ASP A 141 15.16 0.06 5.06
N GLU A 142 16.12 0.81 4.53
CA GLU A 142 16.18 1.13 3.11
C GLU A 142 16.44 -0.09 2.19
N ASN A 143 16.72 -1.27 2.75
CA ASN A 143 16.87 -2.53 2.01
C ASN A 143 15.60 -3.39 2.04
N PHE A 144 14.54 -2.93 2.73
CA PHE A 144 13.27 -3.62 2.75
C PHE A 144 12.70 -3.76 1.33
N THR A 145 12.18 -4.94 1.03
CA THR A 145 11.40 -5.18 -0.18
C THR A 145 10.16 -5.98 0.12
N ILE A 146 9.10 -5.73 -0.64
CA ILE A 146 7.88 -6.51 -0.58
C ILE A 146 8.13 -7.83 -1.33
N PRO A 147 7.98 -9.01 -0.70
CA PRO A 147 8.09 -10.28 -1.39
C PRO A 147 6.90 -10.51 -2.31
N TYR A 148 7.03 -11.47 -3.23
CA TYR A 148 5.91 -11.93 -4.05
C TYR A 148 5.51 -13.35 -3.67
N TRP A 149 4.25 -13.68 -3.93
CA TRP A 149 3.77 -15.06 -3.91
C TRP A 149 3.65 -15.55 -5.36
N ASP A 150 4.38 -16.59 -5.71
CA ASP A 150 4.20 -17.29 -6.98
C ASP A 150 3.01 -18.25 -6.90
N TRP A 151 1.85 -17.78 -7.38
CA TRP A 151 0.58 -18.51 -7.30
C TRP A 151 0.23 -19.28 -8.58
N ARG A 152 1.06 -19.20 -9.64
CA ARG A 152 0.71 -19.67 -10.99
C ARG A 152 0.30 -21.14 -11.05
N ASP A 153 0.98 -21.99 -10.27
CA ASP A 153 0.75 -23.43 -10.20
C ASP A 153 0.21 -23.87 -8.83
N ALA A 154 -0.26 -22.94 -8.00
CA ALA A 154 -0.72 -23.23 -6.65
C ALA A 154 -2.15 -23.82 -6.67
N GLU A 155 -2.31 -25.05 -6.16
CA GLU A 155 -3.64 -25.68 -6.02
C GLU A 155 -4.45 -25.10 -4.84
N ASN A 156 -3.75 -24.61 -3.82
CA ASN A 156 -4.32 -24.01 -2.62
C ASN A 156 -3.54 -22.74 -2.24
N CYS A 157 -4.10 -21.92 -1.36
CA CYS A 157 -3.41 -20.73 -0.86
C CYS A 157 -2.25 -21.13 0.08
N GLY A 158 -1.04 -21.27 -0.48
CA GLY A 158 0.16 -21.65 0.29
C GLY A 158 0.60 -20.61 1.32
N VAL A 159 0.17 -19.35 1.17
CA VAL A 159 0.43 -18.26 2.12
C VAL A 159 -0.68 -18.11 3.17
N CYS A 160 -1.78 -18.86 3.07
CA CYS A 160 -2.89 -18.81 4.03
C CYS A 160 -2.63 -19.77 5.19
N THR A 161 -1.57 -19.51 5.96
CA THR A 161 -1.25 -20.19 7.21
C THR A 161 -0.88 -19.17 8.27
N ASP A 162 -0.96 -19.53 9.55
CA ASP A 162 -0.60 -18.63 10.66
C ASP A 162 0.90 -18.28 10.70
N GLU A 163 1.71 -18.98 9.92
CA GLU A 163 3.11 -18.64 9.69
C GLU A 163 3.29 -17.47 8.69
N TYR A 164 2.31 -17.25 7.81
CA TYR A 164 2.34 -16.25 6.75
C TYR A 164 1.18 -15.25 6.91
N LEU A 165 0.17 -15.30 6.03
CA LEU A 165 -0.90 -14.30 5.96
C LEU A 165 -2.18 -14.67 6.74
N GLY A 166 -2.13 -15.77 7.48
CA GLY A 166 -3.20 -16.27 8.34
C GLY A 166 -3.91 -17.49 7.75
N GLY A 167 -4.12 -18.50 8.59
CA GLY A 167 -4.94 -19.66 8.27
C GLY A 167 -6.43 -19.33 8.26
N SER A 168 -7.25 -20.26 7.78
CA SER A 168 -8.71 -20.17 7.94
C SER A 168 -9.10 -20.49 9.39
N ASN A 169 -10.08 -19.77 9.93
CA ASN A 169 -10.62 -20.05 11.26
C ASN A 169 -11.45 -21.36 11.24
N PRO A 170 -11.18 -22.33 12.13
CA PRO A 170 -11.92 -23.60 12.18
C PRO A 170 -13.43 -23.46 12.49
N GLU A 171 -13.84 -22.38 13.16
CA GLU A 171 -15.22 -22.15 13.58
C GLU A 171 -16.00 -21.29 12.57
N ASP A 172 -15.33 -20.38 11.87
CA ASP A 172 -15.92 -19.54 10.82
C ASP A 172 -14.97 -19.41 9.61
N PRO A 173 -15.25 -20.10 8.50
CA PRO A 173 -14.36 -20.09 7.34
C PRO A 173 -14.22 -18.71 6.67
N ASN A 174 -15.05 -17.72 7.02
CA ASN A 174 -14.95 -16.34 6.53
C ASN A 174 -13.95 -15.49 7.34
N LEU A 175 -13.42 -16.02 8.44
CA LEU A 175 -12.46 -15.33 9.30
C LEU A 175 -11.07 -15.97 9.18
N LEU A 176 -10.04 -15.16 9.44
CA LEU A 176 -8.70 -15.67 9.68
C LEU A 176 -8.63 -16.35 11.05
N SER A 177 -7.79 -17.37 11.14
CA SER A 177 -7.43 -18.04 12.38
C SER A 177 -7.03 -17.01 13.44
N PRO A 178 -7.55 -17.12 14.69
CA PRO A 178 -7.19 -16.23 15.79
C PRO A 178 -5.69 -16.21 16.14
N ALA A 179 -4.92 -17.21 15.67
CA ALA A 179 -3.48 -17.24 15.85
C ALA A 179 -2.72 -16.35 14.84
N SER A 180 -3.38 -15.94 13.74
CA SER A 180 -2.83 -14.93 12.83
C SER A 180 -2.92 -13.54 13.44
N PHE A 181 -1.83 -12.77 13.39
CA PHE A 181 -1.84 -11.36 13.80
C PHE A 181 -2.79 -10.51 12.93
N PHE A 182 -3.03 -10.90 11.68
CA PHE A 182 -3.98 -10.26 10.77
C PHE A 182 -5.44 -10.46 11.18
N SER A 183 -5.77 -11.45 12.02
CA SER A 183 -7.16 -11.69 12.48
C SER A 183 -7.73 -10.51 13.28
N SER A 184 -6.85 -9.67 13.85
CA SER A 184 -7.24 -8.48 14.62
C SER A 184 -7.44 -7.23 13.75
N TRP A 185 -7.13 -7.30 12.46
CA TRP A 185 -7.20 -6.14 11.58
C TRP A 185 -8.64 -5.79 11.25
N GLN A 186 -8.96 -4.50 11.34
CA GLN A 186 -10.24 -3.96 10.91
C GLN A 186 -10.09 -3.32 9.54
N VAL A 187 -11.11 -3.52 8.68
CA VAL A 187 -11.23 -2.90 7.36
C VAL A 187 -11.96 -1.56 7.49
#